data_AF-A0A7C6W5R5-F1
#
_entry.id   AF-A0A7C6W5R5-F1
#
_cell.length_a   1.000
_cell.length_b   1.000
_cell.length_c   1.000
_cell.angle_alpha   90.00
_cell.angle_beta   90.00
_cell.angle_gamma   90.00
#
_symmetry.space_group_name_H-M   'P 1'
#
loop_
_entity.id
_entity.type
_entity.pdbx_description
1 polymer ?
#
loop_
_entity_poly.entity_id
_entity_poly.type
_entity_poly.pdbx_seq_one_letter_code
_entity_poly.pdbx_strand_id
1 'polypeptide(L)'
;MYKDLSKQFEESFQEKTDQELIAIFNQYVGNKGWCSAKAVYIAALREEITKRNFDNTSIIIAGGLKLSKRVMLIGNRLEFAASNS
;
A
#
# COMPACT_ATOMS: atom_id res chain seq x y z
N MET A 1 2.30 2.65 -22.56
CA MET A 1 3.52 2.02 -22.07
C MET A 1 3.59 1.99 -20.53
N TYR A 2 2.50 1.60 -19.84
CA TYR A 2 2.47 1.40 -18.38
C TYR A 2 1.70 0.12 -17.96
N LYS A 3 1.03 -0.55 -18.91
CA LYS A 3 0.25 -1.77 -18.63
C LYS A 3 1.13 -2.93 -18.17
N ASP A 4 2.31 -3.07 -18.76
CA ASP A 4 3.24 -4.16 -18.41
C ASP A 4 3.84 -3.96 -17.01
N LEU A 5 4.06 -2.70 -16.60
CA LEU A 5 4.59 -2.38 -15.28
C LEU A 5 3.57 -2.66 -14.16
N SER A 6 2.30 -2.29 -14.37
CA SER A 6 1.22 -2.58 -13.41
C SER A 6 1.11 -4.07 -13.14
N LYS A 7 1.10 -4.87 -14.22
CA LYS A 7 0.96 -6.32 -14.13
C LYS A 7 2.13 -6.97 -13.38
N GLN A 8 3.37 -6.57 -13.67
CA GLN A 8 4.54 -7.06 -12.94
C GLN A 8 4.48 -6.75 -11.44
N PHE A 9 4.00 -5.55 -11.07
CA PHE A 9 3.85 -5.20 -9.67
C PHE A 9 2.72 -5.99 -8.99
N GLU A 10 1.58 -6.16 -9.67
CA GLU A 10 0.47 -6.98 -9.17
C GLU A 10 0.92 -8.43 -8.91
N GLU A 11 1.59 -9.07 -9.88
CA GLU A 11 2.13 -10.43 -9.73
C GLU A 11 3.12 -10.50 -8.56
N SER A 12 4.04 -9.54 -8.46
CA SER A 12 4.99 -9.47 -7.34
C SER A 12 4.33 -9.27 -5.98
N PHE A 13 3.19 -8.56 -5.92
CA PHE A 13 2.44 -8.35 -4.69
C PHE A 13 1.59 -9.56 -4.29
N GLN A 14 1.11 -10.34 -5.24
CA GLN A 14 0.38 -11.59 -4.96
C GLN A 14 1.26 -12.61 -4.25
N GLU A 15 2.54 -12.69 -4.61
CA GLU A 15 3.51 -13.58 -3.96
C GLU A 15 3.90 -13.14 -2.54
N LYS A 16 3.52 -11.92 -2.13
CA LYS A 16 3.88 -11.36 -0.83
C LYS A 16 2.83 -11.67 0.24
N THR A 17 3.34 -11.86 1.44
CA THR A 17 2.53 -11.94 2.65
C THR A 17 1.97 -10.56 3.02
N ASP A 18 0.91 -10.55 3.82
CA ASP A 18 0.26 -9.31 4.26
C ASP A 18 1.26 -8.38 4.99
N GLN A 19 2.14 -8.96 5.80
CA GLN A 19 3.18 -8.22 6.52
C GLN A 19 4.19 -7.57 5.58
N GLU A 20 4.57 -8.25 4.50
CA GLU A 20 5.47 -7.69 3.49
C GLU A 20 4.82 -6.54 2.72
N LEU A 21 3.53 -6.67 2.35
CA LEU A 21 2.78 -5.58 1.71
C LEU A 21 2.74 -4.33 2.59
N ILE A 22 2.54 -4.52 3.89
CA ILE A 22 2.56 -3.44 4.88
C ILE A 22 3.96 -2.84 5.04
N ALA A 23 5.00 -3.68 5.05
CA ALA A 23 6.37 -3.20 5.09
C ALA A 23 6.71 -2.33 3.87
N ILE A 24 6.30 -2.76 2.68
CA ILE A 24 6.43 -2.00 1.43
C ILE A 24 5.69 -0.67 1.53
N PHE A 25 4.42 -0.68 1.96
CA PHE A 25 3.66 0.55 2.19
C PHE A 25 4.44 1.52 3.10
N ASN A 26 4.95 1.01 4.22
CA ASN A 26 5.67 1.78 5.22
C ASN A 26 7.01 2.34 4.74
N GLN A 27 7.62 1.77 3.70
CA GLN A 27 8.82 2.33 3.05
C GLN A 27 8.51 3.61 2.27
N TYR A 28 7.28 3.75 1.76
CA TYR A 28 6.87 4.95 1.02
C TYR A 28 6.30 6.06 1.90
N VAL A 29 5.99 5.76 3.16
CA VAL A 29 5.53 6.76 4.14
C VAL A 29 6.62 7.79 4.39
N GLY A 30 6.28 9.07 4.24
CA GLY A 30 7.23 10.18 4.41
C GLY A 30 8.16 10.42 3.22
N ASN A 31 8.18 9.53 2.22
CA ASN A 31 8.95 9.74 1.01
C ASN A 31 8.18 10.64 0.02
N LYS A 32 8.56 11.92 -0.02
CA LYS A 32 7.87 12.99 -0.79
C LYS A 32 8.16 12.97 -2.31
N GLY A 33 9.08 12.14 -2.79
CA GLY A 33 9.35 12.03 -4.23
C GLY A 33 8.16 11.43 -4.97
N TRP A 34 7.63 12.12 -5.98
CA TRP A 34 6.54 11.65 -6.84
C TRP A 34 7.08 11.39 -8.25
N CYS A 35 7.02 10.13 -8.71
CA CYS A 35 7.40 9.73 -10.05
C CYS A 35 6.27 8.90 -10.67
N SER A 36 6.12 8.93 -12.00
CA SER A 36 5.09 8.19 -12.73
C SER A 36 5.11 6.68 -12.42
N ALA A 37 6.31 6.09 -12.31
CA ALA A 37 6.48 4.69 -11.91
C ALA A 37 5.98 4.41 -10.48
N LYS A 38 6.20 5.34 -9.54
CA LYS A 38 5.71 5.23 -8.16
C LYS A 38 4.18 5.34 -8.10
N ALA A 39 3.57 6.16 -8.95
CA ALA A 39 2.11 6.23 -9.04
C ALA A 39 1.50 4.90 -9.49
N VAL A 40 2.09 4.25 -10.51
CA VAL A 40 1.67 2.92 -10.97
C VAL A 40 1.89 1.86 -9.88
N TYR A 41 3.03 1.90 -9.19
CA TYR A 41 3.34 0.99 -8.09
C TYR A 41 2.36 1.11 -6.92
N ILE A 42 2.02 2.35 -6.51
CA ILE A 42 1.05 2.62 -5.45
C ILE A 42 -0.36 2.17 -5.85
N ALA A 43 -0.73 2.33 -7.13
CA ALA A 43 -2.02 1.87 -7.64
C ALA A 43 -2.14 0.34 -7.55
N ALA A 44 -1.13 -0.40 -8.02
CA ALA A 44 -1.09 -1.85 -7.90
C ALA A 44 -1.13 -2.32 -6.43
N LEU A 45 -0.38 -1.65 -5.54
CA LEU A 45 -0.40 -1.96 -4.10
C LEU A 45 -1.78 -1.72 -3.48
N ARG A 46 -2.47 -0.63 -3.88
CA ARG A 46 -3.84 -0.33 -3.43
C ARG A 46 -4.79 -1.44 -3.87
N GLU A 47 -4.72 -1.87 -5.12
CA GLU A 47 -5.58 -2.94 -5.63
C GLU A 47 -5.36 -4.23 -4.86
N GLU A 48 -4.11 -4.62 -4.60
CA GLU A 48 -3.81 -5.81 -3.81
C GLU A 48 -4.35 -5.71 -2.38
N ILE A 49 -4.11 -4.59 -1.69
CA ILE A 49 -4.65 -4.36 -0.32
C ILE A 49 -6.19 -4.37 -0.31
N THR A 50 -6.83 -3.92 -1.40
CA THR A 50 -8.29 -3.92 -1.54
C THR A 50 -8.83 -5.33 -1.82
N LYS A 51 -8.09 -6.15 -2.58
CA LYS A 51 -8.43 -7.56 -2.86
C LYS A 51 -8.33 -8.42 -1.61
N ARG A 52 -7.45 -8.05 -0.68
CA ARG A 52 -7.23 -8.79 0.55
C ARG A 52 -8.36 -8.52 1.55
N ASN A 53 -8.67 -9.52 2.37
CA ASN A 53 -9.86 -9.54 3.21
C ASN A 53 -9.72 -8.77 4.54
N PHE A 54 -8.97 -7.66 4.56
CA PHE A 54 -8.80 -6.83 5.76
C PHE A 54 -9.49 -5.47 5.64
N ASP A 55 -9.95 -4.94 6.76
CA ASP A 55 -10.51 -3.59 6.82
C ASP A 55 -9.40 -2.56 6.58
N ASN A 56 -9.52 -1.87 5.45
CA ASN A 56 -8.56 -0.88 4.94
C ASN A 56 -9.18 0.54 4.82
N THR A 57 -10.38 0.73 5.35
CA THR A 57 -11.17 1.99 5.26
C THR A 57 -10.45 3.21 5.82
N SER A 58 -9.54 3.02 6.78
CA SER A 58 -8.78 4.10 7.40
C SER A 58 -7.60 4.57 6.54
N ILE A 59 -7.14 3.75 5.58
CA ILE A 59 -5.93 3.98 4.80
C ILE A 59 -6.23 4.23 3.33
N ILE A 60 -7.20 3.52 2.74
CA ILE A 60 -7.63 3.73 1.37
C ILE A 60 -8.68 4.85 1.35
N ILE A 61 -8.38 5.92 0.64
CA ILE A 61 -9.30 7.02 0.37
C ILE A 61 -9.75 6.97 -1.09
N ALA A 62 -10.83 7.69 -1.44
CA ALA A 62 -11.43 7.68 -2.78
C ALA A 62 -10.40 7.84 -3.92
N GLY A 63 -9.34 8.64 -3.70
CA GLY A 63 -8.29 8.92 -4.69
C GLY A 63 -6.94 8.21 -4.49
N GLY A 64 -6.73 7.37 -3.47
CA GLY A 64 -5.41 6.77 -3.26
C GLY A 64 -5.14 6.20 -1.86
N LEU A 65 -3.85 6.07 -1.52
CA LEU A 65 -3.37 5.58 -0.23
C LEU A 65 -2.91 6.71 0.68
N LYS A 66 -3.29 6.67 1.96
CA LYS A 66 -2.87 7.65 2.96
C LYS A 66 -1.45 7.36 3.46
N LEU A 67 -0.45 7.74 2.67
CA LEU A 67 0.99 7.55 2.97
C LEU A 67 1.56 8.58 3.97
N SER A 68 0.72 9.22 4.78
CA SER A 68 1.18 10.23 5.76
C SER A 68 1.71 9.61 7.05
N LYS A 69 1.29 8.38 7.37
CA LYS A 69 1.68 7.66 8.58
C LYS A 69 1.92 6.19 8.25
N ARG A 70 2.78 5.56 9.04
CA ARG A 70 3.02 4.12 8.97
C ARG A 70 1.76 3.39 9.42
N VAL A 71 1.60 2.17 8.94
CA VAL A 71 0.43 1.33 9.19
C VAL A 71 0.86 -0.04 9.66
N MET A 72 -0.04 -0.73 10.34
CA MET A 72 0.16 -2.07 10.88
C MET A 72 -1.15 -2.86 10.80
N LEU A 73 -1.05 -4.15 10.53
CA LEU A 73 -2.21 -5.06 10.56
C LEU A 73 -2.40 -5.54 11.99
N ILE A 74 -3.52 -5.17 12.58
CA ILE A 74 -3.92 -5.57 13.93
C ILE A 74 -5.17 -6.44 13.78
N GLY A 75 -5.02 -7.75 14.03
CA GLY A 75 -6.06 -8.71 13.73
C GLY A 75 -6.34 -8.73 12.22
N ASN A 76 -7.51 -8.22 11.82
CA ASN A 76 -7.94 -8.16 10.42
C ASN A 76 -8.20 -6.72 9.93
N ARG A 77 -7.56 -5.73 10.58
CA ARG A 77 -7.73 -4.30 10.28
C ARG A 77 -6.39 -3.63 10.12
N LEU A 78 -6.24 -2.85 9.06
CA LEU A 78 -5.07 -2.00 8.89
C LEU A 78 -5.28 -0.68 9.63
N GLU A 79 -4.44 -0.47 10.63
CA GLU A 79 -4.47 0.69 11.52
C GLU A 79 -3.22 1.54 11.34
N PHE A 80 -3.31 2.83 11.63
CA PHE A 80 -2.12 3.67 11.70
C PHE A 80 -1.28 3.27 12.91
N ALA A 81 0.01 3.04 12.67
CA ALA A 81 0.96 2.85 13.75
C ALA A 81 0.96 4.12 14.61
N ALA A 82 0.69 3.96 15.92
CA ALA A 82 0.69 5.07 16.85
C ALA A 82 2.04 5.77 16.81
N SER A 83 2.05 7.05 16.44
CA SER A 83 3.21 7.90 16.66
C SER A 83 3.28 8.14 18.16
N ASN A 84 4.17 7.43 18.87
CA ASN A 84 4.56 7.86 20.21
C ASN A 84 5.04 9.31 20.07
N SER A 85 4.29 10.23 20.69
CA SER A 85 4.58 11.66 20.71
C SER A 85 5.82 11.95 21.56
#